data_AF-A0A914K0P0-F1
#
_entry.id   AF-A0A914K0P0-F1
#
_cell.length_a   1.000
_cell.length_b   1.000
_cell.length_c   1.000
_cell.angle_alpha   90.00
_cell.angle_beta   90.00
_cell.angle_gamma   90.00
#
_symmetry.space_group_name_H-M   'P 1'
#
loop_
_entity.id
_entity.type
_entity.pdbx_description
1 polymer ?
#
loop_
_entity_poly.entity_id
_entity_poly.type
_entity_poly.pdbx_seq_one_letter_code
_entity_poly.pdbx_strand_id
1 'polypeptide(L)'
;MREVAPTVWPKEKRFAFCWGPRKSIFDESADPSCNAKEGNPFGPFWDYSGIEFIADEYYSQKIEAGHDLARRFARKAWNENFPPSDFPVLAFVSAPSAFPAKEEDRHLQKYLKFRPRITDKAIKFIKENLPRPFVGIHLRNHRDWDNVCRPLKEGQKMDHLFAGIEFIADEYYSQKIEAGHDLARRFARKAWNENFPPSDFPVLAFVSAPSAFPAKEEDRHLQKYLKFRPRITDKAIKFIKENLPRPFVGIHLRNHRDWDNVCRPLKEGQKMDHLFASPQCLGLYNEYGVLTSEICSPSEETVLNDVEEVVNSIRAKSVFVSSDKDHMIPELNDRLKSRNVSVHKLSDDDPTMATSLAGKVSIVAGDITELEVDAIVNAANSSLLGGGGVDGAIHRAAGKDLLRECEKLGGCYTGEAKITKAYNIKNAKAIIHTVGPRAHHGVTEDTRAQLANCYFNSLRLAAENNLRTVAFPCISTGIYAYPQEDAAEVATDTVKSFLESPTYSGKIDKVIFCVFGEKDRTIYESLVSKKFS
;
A
#
# COMPACT_ATOMS: atom_id res chain seq x y z
N MET A 1 5.50 4.34 -30.71
CA MET A 1 6.46 3.24 -30.52
C MET A 1 6.11 2.00 -31.32
N ARG A 2 4.92 1.39 -31.17
CA ARG A 2 4.56 0.17 -31.95
C ARG A 2 4.66 0.31 -33.48
N GLU A 3 4.37 1.50 -34.01
CA GLU A 3 4.43 1.77 -35.46
C GLU A 3 5.75 2.39 -35.93
N VAL A 4 6.48 3.08 -35.03
CA VAL A 4 7.68 3.88 -35.37
C VAL A 4 8.98 3.15 -35.04
N ALA A 5 8.99 2.35 -33.96
CA ALA A 5 10.18 1.63 -33.55
C ALA A 5 10.64 0.57 -34.57
N PRO A 6 9.77 -0.19 -35.26
CA PRO A 6 10.21 -1.16 -36.25
C PRO A 6 11.04 -0.57 -37.40
N THR A 7 10.84 0.71 -37.75
CA THR A 7 11.54 1.37 -38.86
C THR A 7 12.68 2.27 -38.41
N VAL A 8 12.54 2.99 -37.29
CA VAL A 8 13.53 3.98 -36.82
C VAL A 8 14.41 3.43 -35.69
N TRP A 9 13.95 2.42 -34.96
CA TRP A 9 14.64 1.88 -33.78
C TRP A 9 14.58 0.34 -33.70
N PRO A 10 15.28 -0.33 -34.63
CA PRO A 10 15.27 -1.79 -34.73
C PRO A 10 15.91 -2.43 -33.49
N LYS A 11 15.64 -3.72 -33.25
CA LYS A 11 15.97 -4.39 -31.97
C LYS A 11 17.45 -4.32 -31.64
N GLU A 12 18.30 -4.44 -32.65
CA GLU A 12 19.75 -4.40 -32.59
C GLU A 12 20.35 -3.01 -32.28
N LYS A 13 19.53 -1.95 -32.21
CA LYS A 13 19.95 -0.60 -31.82
C LYS A 13 19.29 -0.12 -30.51
N ARG A 14 18.69 -1.02 -29.74
CA ARG A 14 17.97 -0.70 -28.50
C ARG A 14 18.93 -0.68 -27.31
N PHE A 15 19.63 0.44 -27.15
CA PHE A 15 20.49 0.72 -26.01
C PHE A 15 19.71 1.41 -24.90
N ALA A 16 19.92 0.99 -23.65
CA ALA A 16 19.42 1.71 -22.48
C ALA A 16 20.46 2.74 -22.03
N PHE A 17 20.04 4.00 -21.88
CA PHE A 17 20.90 5.08 -21.42
C PHE A 17 20.71 5.33 -19.93
N CYS A 18 21.81 5.32 -19.18
CA CYS A 18 21.81 5.69 -17.77
C CYS A 18 23.11 6.42 -17.39
N TRP A 19 23.13 7.00 -16.19
CA TRP A 19 24.29 7.76 -15.71
C TRP A 19 25.54 6.90 -15.69
N GLY A 20 25.47 5.73 -15.05
CA GLY A 20 26.55 4.75 -14.97
C GLY A 20 25.99 3.38 -14.57
N PRO A 21 26.83 2.33 -14.57
CA PRO A 21 26.41 0.99 -14.19
C PRO A 21 25.98 0.97 -12.71
N ARG A 22 24.90 0.26 -12.42
CA ARG A 22 24.39 0.04 -11.07
C ARG A 22 24.21 -1.45 -10.83
N LYS A 23 24.45 -1.88 -9.59
CA LYS A 23 24.19 -3.26 -9.19
C LYS A 23 22.69 -3.50 -9.13
N SER A 24 22.26 -4.67 -9.60
CA SER A 24 20.87 -5.11 -9.48
C SER A 24 20.48 -5.26 -8.00
N ILE A 25 19.28 -4.80 -7.68
CA ILE A 25 18.66 -4.88 -6.35
C ILE A 25 17.95 -6.23 -6.18
N PHE A 26 17.53 -6.87 -7.28
CA PHE A 26 16.84 -8.16 -7.25
C PHE A 26 17.73 -9.37 -7.57
N ASP A 27 18.92 -9.13 -8.10
CA ASP A 27 19.90 -10.17 -8.45
C ASP A 27 21.31 -9.65 -8.15
N GLU A 28 21.80 -9.94 -6.94
CA GLU A 28 23.14 -9.52 -6.51
C GLU A 28 24.28 -10.23 -7.26
N SER A 29 23.98 -11.28 -8.03
CA SER A 29 24.95 -12.03 -8.83
C SER A 29 25.11 -11.50 -10.25
N ALA A 30 24.17 -10.68 -10.73
CA ALA A 30 24.24 -10.05 -12.04
C ALA A 30 25.32 -8.96 -12.11
N ASP A 31 25.95 -8.85 -13.28
CA ASP A 31 26.92 -7.78 -13.56
C ASP A 31 26.25 -6.39 -13.50
N PRO A 32 26.96 -5.36 -13.00
CA PRO A 32 26.44 -4.00 -12.96
C PRO A 32 26.02 -3.48 -14.35
N SER A 33 24.79 -2.99 -14.45
CA SER A 33 24.15 -2.60 -15.72
C SER A 33 23.26 -1.36 -15.50
N CYS A 34 22.60 -0.84 -16.53
CA CYS A 34 21.56 0.18 -16.34
C CYS A 34 20.30 -0.38 -15.66
N ASN A 35 20.10 -1.71 -15.67
CA ASN A 35 18.93 -2.39 -15.14
C ASN A 35 17.61 -1.73 -15.60
N ALA A 36 17.50 -1.47 -16.90
CA ALA A 36 16.50 -0.55 -17.47
C ALA A 36 15.04 -0.95 -17.22
N LYS A 37 14.80 -2.24 -16.99
CA LYS A 37 13.48 -2.84 -16.76
C LYS A 37 13.31 -3.38 -15.34
N GLU A 38 14.26 -3.10 -14.47
CA GLU A 38 14.27 -3.59 -13.10
C GLU A 38 13.27 -2.81 -12.23
N GLY A 39 12.32 -3.53 -11.62
CA GLY A 39 11.33 -2.95 -10.72
C GLY A 39 10.18 -2.20 -11.42
N ASN A 40 9.33 -1.57 -10.60
CA ASN A 40 8.14 -0.81 -11.00
C ASN A 40 8.40 0.69 -10.74
N PRO A 41 8.11 1.62 -11.68
CA PRO A 41 7.41 1.44 -12.97
C PRO A 41 8.26 1.06 -14.18
N PHE A 42 9.55 0.80 -14.01
CA PHE A 42 10.52 0.67 -15.11
C PHE A 42 10.19 -0.49 -16.08
N GLY A 43 10.07 -1.72 -15.61
CA GLY A 43 9.77 -2.88 -16.47
C GLY A 43 8.47 -2.74 -17.27
N PRO A 44 7.31 -2.57 -16.59
CA PRO A 44 6.01 -2.43 -17.25
C PRO A 44 5.92 -1.28 -18.25
N PHE A 45 6.64 -0.17 -18.01
CA PHE A 45 6.69 0.96 -18.94
C PHE A 45 7.27 0.56 -20.30
N TRP A 46 8.38 -0.18 -20.30
CA TRP A 46 9.02 -0.66 -21.53
C TRP A 46 8.25 -1.84 -22.17
N ASP A 47 7.71 -2.74 -21.35
CA ASP A 47 6.89 -3.89 -21.79
C ASP A 47 5.63 -3.45 -22.55
N TYR A 48 4.95 -2.41 -22.05
CA TYR A 48 3.76 -1.85 -22.71
C TYR A 48 4.03 -1.46 -24.18
N SER A 49 5.27 -1.03 -24.46
CA SER A 49 5.75 -0.62 -25.77
C SER A 49 6.46 -1.73 -26.55
N GLY A 50 6.61 -2.94 -25.98
CA GLY A 50 7.31 -4.07 -26.59
C GLY A 50 8.81 -3.81 -26.79
N ILE A 51 9.44 -3.10 -25.84
CA ILE A 51 10.86 -2.74 -25.89
C ILE A 51 11.66 -3.69 -25.01
N GLU A 52 12.68 -4.27 -25.63
CA GLU A 52 13.78 -5.00 -24.99
C GLU A 52 15.07 -4.28 -25.34
N PHE A 53 15.96 -4.14 -24.35
CA PHE A 53 17.27 -3.54 -24.53
C PHE A 53 18.30 -4.65 -24.75
N ILE A 54 19.25 -4.40 -25.64
CA ILE A 54 20.32 -5.35 -25.97
C ILE A 54 21.64 -5.03 -25.28
N ALA A 55 21.80 -3.79 -24.82
CA ALA A 55 23.02 -3.27 -24.19
C ALA A 55 22.74 -1.93 -23.49
N ASP A 56 23.72 -1.49 -22.72
CA ASP A 56 23.68 -0.25 -21.94
C ASP A 56 24.68 0.78 -22.46
N GLU A 57 24.32 2.06 -22.33
CA GLU A 57 25.18 3.21 -22.63
C GLU A 57 25.28 4.14 -21.42
N TYR A 58 26.51 4.36 -20.95
CA TYR A 58 26.81 5.15 -19.76
C TYR A 58 27.29 6.55 -20.13
N TYR A 59 26.37 7.51 -20.14
CA TYR A 59 26.69 8.84 -20.68
C TYR A 59 27.60 9.67 -19.77
N SER A 60 27.66 9.42 -18.44
CA SER A 60 28.53 10.19 -17.54
C SER A 60 30.03 9.96 -17.80
N GLN A 61 30.38 8.81 -18.38
CA GLN A 61 31.77 8.47 -18.72
C GLN A 61 32.26 9.22 -19.97
N LYS A 62 31.32 9.62 -20.84
CA LYS A 62 31.60 10.28 -22.13
C LYS A 62 31.31 11.78 -22.07
N ILE A 63 30.44 12.21 -21.15
CA ILE A 63 29.92 13.58 -21.05
C ILE A 63 29.97 14.02 -19.59
N GLU A 64 30.99 14.80 -19.25
CA GLU A 64 31.22 15.33 -17.89
C GLU A 64 30.03 16.14 -17.37
N ALA A 65 29.34 16.86 -18.25
CA ALA A 65 28.14 17.62 -17.93
C ALA A 65 26.88 16.77 -17.70
N GLY A 66 26.95 15.46 -17.97
CA GLY A 66 25.79 14.57 -17.93
C GLY A 66 24.66 15.04 -18.85
N HIS A 67 23.44 15.14 -18.30
CA HIS A 67 22.27 15.63 -19.03
C HIS A 67 22.06 17.15 -18.91
N ASP A 68 22.95 17.89 -18.23
CA ASP A 68 22.83 19.34 -18.05
C ASP A 68 23.32 20.10 -19.29
N LEU A 69 22.42 20.33 -20.24
CA LEU A 69 22.73 21.00 -21.50
C LEU A 69 23.03 22.49 -21.38
N ALA A 70 22.81 23.12 -20.21
CA ALA A 70 23.18 24.50 -19.95
C ALA A 70 24.70 24.66 -19.79
N ARG A 71 25.43 23.58 -19.46
CA ARG A 71 26.88 23.60 -19.34
C ARG A 71 27.55 23.75 -20.71
N ARG A 72 28.62 24.56 -20.75
CA ARG A 72 29.38 24.82 -21.97
C ARG A 72 29.87 23.50 -22.58
N PHE A 73 29.72 23.35 -23.89
CA PHE A 73 30.09 22.17 -24.69
C PHE A 73 29.30 20.88 -24.45
N ALA A 74 28.36 20.82 -23.49
CA ALA A 74 27.56 19.62 -23.22
C ALA A 74 26.79 19.12 -24.46
N ARG A 75 26.11 20.04 -25.17
CA ARG A 75 25.39 19.71 -26.41
C ARG A 75 26.31 19.17 -27.51
N LYS A 76 27.52 19.73 -27.63
CA LYS A 76 28.51 19.27 -28.61
C LYS A 76 28.97 17.85 -28.27
N ALA A 77 29.27 17.59 -27.00
CA ALA A 77 29.66 16.26 -26.52
C ALA A 77 28.57 15.20 -26.73
N TRP A 78 27.29 15.54 -26.54
CA TRP A 78 26.17 14.65 -26.86
C TRP A 78 26.14 14.28 -28.36
N ASN A 79 26.27 15.27 -29.24
CA ASN A 79 26.25 15.04 -30.68
C ASN A 79 27.46 14.24 -31.18
N GLU A 80 28.64 14.44 -30.59
CA GLU A 80 29.88 13.74 -30.97
C GLU A 80 29.90 12.29 -30.46
N ASN A 81 29.43 12.04 -29.24
CA ASN A 81 29.46 10.69 -28.64
C ASN A 81 28.26 9.83 -29.03
N PHE A 82 27.12 10.44 -29.34
CA PHE A 82 25.87 9.74 -29.66
C PHE A 82 25.21 10.29 -30.93
N PRO A 83 25.87 10.16 -32.10
CA PRO A 83 25.35 10.66 -33.35
C PRO A 83 24.07 9.90 -33.77
N PRO A 84 23.06 10.57 -34.37
CA PRO A 84 21.79 9.93 -34.76
C PRO A 84 21.91 8.76 -35.75
N SER A 85 23.01 8.66 -36.51
CA SER A 85 23.29 7.53 -37.41
C SER A 85 23.41 6.21 -36.65
N ASP A 86 24.07 6.27 -35.48
CA ASP A 86 24.38 5.11 -34.66
C ASP A 86 23.36 4.96 -33.53
N PHE A 87 22.91 6.08 -32.98
CA PHE A 87 21.91 6.18 -31.90
C PHE A 87 20.67 6.94 -32.37
N PRO A 88 19.82 6.35 -33.22
CA PRO A 88 18.62 7.03 -33.74
C PRO A 88 17.58 7.32 -32.65
N VAL A 89 17.67 6.65 -31.50
CA VAL A 89 16.86 6.89 -30.31
C VAL A 89 17.75 6.80 -29.07
N LEU A 90 17.70 7.85 -28.23
CA LEU A 90 18.30 7.86 -26.90
C LEU A 90 17.22 7.49 -25.87
N ALA A 91 17.26 6.25 -25.38
CA ALA A 91 16.24 5.70 -24.48
C ALA A 91 16.73 5.68 -23.04
N PHE A 92 16.34 6.69 -22.26
CA PHE A 92 16.80 6.84 -20.88
C PHE A 92 15.96 6.05 -19.88
N VAL A 93 16.62 5.35 -18.95
CA VAL A 93 15.96 4.58 -17.89
C VAL A 93 15.21 5.47 -16.89
N SER A 94 15.75 6.66 -16.64
CA SER A 94 15.11 7.73 -15.87
C SER A 94 15.00 8.99 -16.72
N ALA A 95 14.09 9.90 -16.37
CA ALA A 95 14.00 11.18 -17.07
C ALA A 95 15.37 11.90 -17.01
N PRO A 96 15.98 12.27 -18.16
CA PRO A 96 17.26 12.95 -18.20
C PRO A 96 17.07 14.45 -17.89
N SER A 97 16.53 14.75 -16.71
CA SER A 97 16.33 16.10 -16.22
C SER A 97 16.68 16.20 -14.75
N ALA A 98 16.95 17.42 -14.30
CA ALA A 98 16.99 17.70 -12.87
C ALA A 98 15.62 17.40 -12.24
N PHE A 99 15.65 16.81 -11.04
CA PHE A 99 14.52 16.79 -10.14
C PHE A 99 14.95 17.40 -8.79
N PRO A 100 14.28 18.47 -8.32
CA PRO A 100 13.19 19.18 -9.01
C PRO A 100 13.63 19.90 -10.29
N ALA A 101 12.65 20.31 -11.09
CA ALA A 101 12.90 21.12 -12.27
C ALA A 101 13.61 22.43 -11.89
N LYS A 102 14.71 22.75 -12.60
CA LYS A 102 15.44 24.01 -12.46
C LYS A 102 14.55 25.19 -12.84
N GLU A 103 14.82 26.37 -12.28
CA GLU A 103 14.05 27.59 -12.55
C GLU A 103 13.97 27.91 -14.05
N GLU A 104 15.10 27.79 -14.75
CA GLU A 104 15.21 28.01 -16.20
C GLU A 104 14.33 27.05 -17.04
N ASP A 105 14.05 25.84 -16.55
CA ASP A 105 13.26 24.83 -17.25
C ASP A 105 11.75 24.90 -16.95
N ARG A 106 11.33 25.66 -15.93
CA ARG A 106 9.91 25.73 -15.49
C ARG A 106 8.98 26.23 -16.60
N HIS A 107 9.48 27.11 -17.47
CA HIS A 107 8.72 27.62 -18.61
C HIS A 107 8.31 26.53 -19.62
N LEU A 108 8.94 25.35 -19.59
CA LEU A 108 8.61 24.23 -20.47
C LEU A 108 7.31 23.52 -20.07
N GLN A 109 6.87 23.66 -18.81
CA GLN A 109 5.62 23.03 -18.34
C GLN A 109 4.39 23.48 -19.14
N LYS A 110 4.40 24.69 -19.71
CA LYS A 110 3.31 25.21 -20.56
C LYS A 110 3.07 24.39 -21.82
N TYR A 111 4.05 23.57 -22.23
CA TYR A 111 3.94 22.70 -23.40
C TYR A 111 3.41 21.30 -23.06
N LEU A 112 3.22 20.96 -21.77
CA LEU A 112 2.67 19.68 -21.35
C LEU A 112 1.16 19.66 -21.61
N LYS A 113 0.76 18.96 -22.68
CA LYS A 113 -0.65 18.79 -23.06
C LYS A 113 -1.14 17.42 -22.64
N PHE A 114 -2.09 17.36 -21.70
CA PHE A 114 -2.81 16.13 -21.40
C PHE A 114 -3.65 15.69 -22.61
N ARG A 115 -3.89 14.39 -22.73
CA ARG A 115 -4.77 13.86 -23.78
C ARG A 115 -6.14 14.53 -23.68
N PRO A 116 -6.79 14.89 -24.81
CA PRO A 116 -8.08 15.58 -24.81
C PRO A 116 -9.11 14.92 -23.89
N ARG A 117 -9.21 13.59 -23.93
CA ARG A 117 -10.10 12.82 -23.04
C ARG A 117 -9.93 13.10 -21.54
N ILE A 118 -8.68 13.29 -21.08
CA ILE A 118 -8.40 13.58 -19.67
C ILE A 118 -8.74 15.03 -19.36
N THR A 119 -8.34 15.94 -20.25
CA THR A 119 -8.65 17.37 -20.17
C THR A 119 -10.15 17.62 -20.12
N ASP A 120 -10.93 16.98 -21.01
CA ASP A 120 -12.38 17.11 -21.09
C ASP A 120 -13.08 16.59 -19.83
N LYS A 121 -12.61 15.45 -19.30
CA LYS A 121 -13.11 14.90 -18.03
C LYS A 121 -12.83 15.83 -16.86
N ALA A 122 -11.63 16.41 -16.80
CA ALA A 122 -11.28 17.37 -15.76
C ALA A 122 -12.12 18.65 -15.87
N ILE A 123 -12.28 19.19 -17.08
CA ILE A 123 -13.13 20.38 -17.33
C ILE A 123 -14.58 20.11 -16.94
N LYS A 124 -15.13 18.96 -17.34
CA LYS A 124 -16.49 18.55 -16.98
C LYS A 124 -16.64 18.45 -15.46
N PHE A 125 -15.72 17.76 -14.80
CA PHE A 125 -15.71 17.64 -13.34
C PHE A 125 -15.67 19.01 -12.64
N ILE A 126 -14.77 19.90 -13.08
CA ILE A 126 -14.66 21.26 -12.57
C ILE A 126 -15.99 22.01 -12.73
N LYS A 127 -16.59 21.99 -13.93
CA LYS A 127 -17.85 22.69 -14.21
C LYS A 127 -19.01 22.20 -13.36
N GLU A 128 -19.09 20.89 -13.16
CA GLU A 128 -20.20 20.25 -12.45
C GLU A 128 -20.04 20.30 -10.92
N ASN A 129 -18.81 20.33 -10.41
CA ASN A 129 -18.55 20.07 -8.99
C ASN A 129 -17.78 21.18 -8.26
N LEU A 130 -17.09 22.09 -8.97
CA LEU A 130 -16.23 23.11 -8.35
C LEU A 130 -16.73 24.53 -8.69
N PRO A 131 -17.52 25.17 -7.81
CA PRO A 131 -17.90 26.57 -7.98
C PRO A 131 -16.66 27.46 -7.96
N ARG A 132 -16.56 28.38 -8.92
CA ARG A 132 -15.42 29.29 -9.03
C ARG A 132 -15.52 30.46 -8.03
N PRO A 133 -14.39 30.94 -7.47
CA PRO A 133 -13.03 30.42 -7.64
C PRO A 133 -12.79 29.14 -6.80
N PHE A 134 -11.97 28.23 -7.30
CA PHE A 134 -11.56 27.02 -6.58
C PHE A 134 -10.04 26.87 -6.61
N VAL A 135 -9.49 26.17 -5.62
CA VAL A 135 -8.07 25.76 -5.57
C VAL A 135 -8.03 24.24 -5.70
N GLY A 136 -7.25 23.73 -6.66
CA GLY A 136 -6.97 22.31 -6.78
C GLY A 136 -5.74 21.95 -5.95
N ILE A 137 -5.86 21.00 -5.02
CA ILE A 137 -4.76 20.51 -4.20
C ILE A 137 -4.47 19.06 -4.57
N HIS A 138 -3.23 18.77 -5.00
CA HIS A 138 -2.76 17.42 -5.25
C HIS A 138 -1.85 16.98 -4.10
N LEU A 139 -2.31 16.04 -3.27
CA LEU A 139 -1.56 15.51 -2.13
C LEU A 139 -0.88 14.20 -2.53
N ARG A 140 0.42 14.06 -2.28
CA ARG A 140 1.18 12.81 -2.49
C ARG A 140 1.33 12.03 -1.18
N ASN A 141 0.24 11.42 -0.71
CA ASN A 141 0.18 10.76 0.60
C ASN A 141 0.25 9.21 0.47
N HIS A 142 1.23 8.68 -0.27
CA HIS A 142 1.33 7.24 -0.59
C HIS A 142 2.63 6.64 -0.04
N ARG A 143 2.65 5.29 0.09
CA ARG A 143 3.75 4.46 0.66
C ARG A 143 5.13 4.74 0.05
N ASP A 144 5.18 5.26 -1.18
CA ASP A 144 6.43 5.70 -1.82
C ASP A 144 7.17 6.74 -0.97
N TRP A 145 6.45 7.54 -0.17
CA TRP A 145 7.04 8.49 0.77
C TRP A 145 7.72 7.84 1.97
N ASP A 146 7.12 6.79 2.53
CA ASP A 146 7.69 6.05 3.65
C ASP A 146 8.99 5.35 3.26
N ASN A 147 9.07 4.85 2.02
CA ASN A 147 10.26 4.21 1.47
C ASN A 147 11.38 5.21 1.20
N VAL A 148 11.04 6.40 0.67
CA VAL A 148 12.00 7.49 0.44
C VAL A 148 12.62 7.97 1.76
N CYS A 149 11.85 8.00 2.85
CA CYS A 149 12.31 8.44 4.17
C CYS A 149 13.00 7.35 5.01
N ARG A 150 13.05 6.09 4.54
CA ARG A 150 13.66 4.96 5.29
C ARG A 150 15.14 5.18 5.66
N PRO A 151 16.02 5.71 4.76
CA PRO A 151 17.43 5.92 5.10
C PRO A 151 17.66 6.94 6.23
N LEU A 152 16.76 7.93 6.38
CA LEU A 152 16.80 8.91 7.48
C LEU A 152 16.50 8.27 8.84
N LYS A 153 15.64 7.24 8.86
CA LYS A 153 15.31 6.47 10.08
C LYS A 153 16.45 5.57 10.53
N GLU A 154 17.39 5.27 9.64
CA GLU A 154 18.57 4.42 9.89
C GLU A 154 19.85 5.23 10.19
N GLY A 155 19.72 6.56 10.33
CA GLY A 155 20.82 7.43 10.77
C GLY A 155 21.83 7.81 9.68
N GLN A 156 21.57 7.51 8.41
CA GLN A 156 22.39 8.02 7.31
C GLN A 156 22.20 9.53 7.13
N LYS A 157 23.30 10.29 7.11
CA LYS A 157 23.30 11.66 6.59
C LYS A 157 23.15 11.61 5.07
N MET A 158 22.06 12.14 4.57
CA MET A 158 21.86 12.39 3.13
C MET A 158 21.76 13.89 2.91
N ASP A 159 22.59 14.43 2.01
CA ASP A 159 22.65 15.86 1.75
C ASP A 159 21.36 16.38 1.08
N HIS A 160 20.68 15.56 0.26
CA HIS A 160 19.43 15.95 -0.41
C HIS A 160 18.49 14.74 -0.62
N LEU A 161 17.45 14.63 0.22
CA LEU A 161 16.34 13.70 -0.01
C LEU A 161 15.29 14.33 -0.95
N PHE A 162 14.48 13.50 -1.62
CA PHE A 162 13.37 13.89 -2.52
C PHE A 162 12.25 14.76 -1.89
N ALA A 163 12.41 15.23 -0.64
CA ALA A 163 11.87 16.50 -0.13
C ALA A 163 12.61 17.00 1.14
N GLY A 164 13.93 17.07 1.09
CA GLY A 164 14.66 18.08 1.88
C GLY A 164 14.33 19.53 1.45
N ILE A 165 13.43 19.66 0.46
CA ILE A 165 12.91 20.88 -0.13
C ILE A 165 11.70 21.43 0.66
N GLU A 166 11.39 20.88 1.84
CA GLU A 166 10.65 21.69 2.82
C GLU A 166 11.40 22.99 3.12
N PHE A 167 12.72 23.04 2.98
CA PHE A 167 13.43 24.32 2.96
C PHE A 167 13.41 25.01 1.61
N ILE A 168 13.66 24.36 0.47
CA ILE A 168 13.86 25.09 -0.81
C ILE A 168 12.54 25.52 -1.50
N ALA A 169 11.44 24.77 -1.40
CA ALA A 169 10.15 25.18 -1.98
C ALA A 169 9.45 26.19 -1.06
N ASP A 170 9.50 25.96 0.25
CA ASP A 170 8.97 26.92 1.22
C ASP A 170 9.86 28.18 1.26
N GLU A 171 11.19 28.10 1.08
CA GLU A 171 12.07 29.26 0.83
C GLU A 171 11.68 29.96 -0.47
N TYR A 172 11.42 29.27 -1.57
CA TYR A 172 11.10 29.96 -2.84
C TYR A 172 9.74 30.67 -2.80
N TYR A 173 8.70 30.04 -2.22
CA TYR A 173 7.39 30.68 -2.05
C TYR A 173 7.44 31.76 -0.96
N SER A 174 8.13 31.55 0.16
CA SER A 174 8.30 32.56 1.20
C SER A 174 9.17 33.76 0.76
N GLN A 175 10.15 33.54 -0.14
CA GLN A 175 10.97 34.60 -0.73
C GLN A 175 10.18 35.48 -1.71
N LYS A 176 9.21 34.93 -2.47
CA LYS A 176 8.35 35.71 -3.39
C LYS A 176 7.03 36.17 -2.77
N ILE A 177 6.57 35.47 -1.74
CA ILE A 177 5.32 35.68 -1.02
C ILE A 177 5.63 35.54 0.46
N GLU A 178 5.95 36.65 1.12
CA GLU A 178 6.34 36.74 2.54
C GLU A 178 5.32 36.10 3.52
N ALA A 179 4.09 35.86 3.05
CA ALA A 179 3.01 35.20 3.77
C ALA A 179 2.94 33.67 3.57
N GLY A 180 3.76 33.10 2.69
CA GLY A 180 3.67 31.70 2.27
C GLY A 180 2.28 31.34 1.70
N HIS A 181 1.70 30.26 2.20
CA HIS A 181 0.36 29.77 1.81
C HIS A 181 -0.80 30.44 2.56
N ASP A 182 -0.52 31.39 3.45
CA ASP A 182 -1.52 32.07 4.27
C ASP A 182 -2.27 33.16 3.49
N LEU A 183 -3.32 32.77 2.77
CA LEU A 183 -4.15 33.68 1.97
C LEU A 183 -4.98 34.67 2.81
N ALA A 184 -5.05 34.52 4.13
CA ALA A 184 -5.72 35.47 5.02
C ALA A 184 -4.93 36.77 5.17
N ARG A 185 -3.61 36.75 4.94
CA ARG A 185 -2.79 37.96 4.93
C ARG A 185 -3.11 38.80 3.69
N ARG A 186 -3.43 40.09 3.89
CA ARG A 186 -3.91 41.02 2.85
C ARG A 186 -3.07 41.05 1.56
N PHE A 187 -1.77 40.78 1.65
CA PHE A 187 -0.85 40.85 0.51
C PHE A 187 -0.56 39.49 -0.13
N ALA A 188 -0.86 38.38 0.54
CA ALA A 188 -0.58 37.03 0.05
C ALA A 188 -1.33 36.73 -1.23
N ARG A 189 -2.66 36.97 -1.24
CA ARG A 189 -3.51 36.71 -2.41
C ARG A 189 -3.08 37.50 -3.65
N LYS A 190 -2.68 38.76 -3.44
CA LYS A 190 -2.19 39.62 -4.52
C LYS A 190 -0.87 39.08 -5.08
N ALA A 191 0.07 38.76 -4.20
CA ALA A 191 1.37 38.20 -4.59
C ALA A 191 1.23 36.83 -5.30
N TRP A 192 0.30 35.98 -4.85
CA TRP A 192 -0.02 34.72 -5.54
C TRP A 192 -0.56 34.97 -6.96
N ASN A 193 -1.49 35.90 -7.14
CA ASN A 193 -2.04 36.22 -8.46
C ASN A 193 -1.02 36.89 -9.40
N GLU A 194 -0.11 37.71 -8.87
CA GLU A 194 0.94 38.39 -9.66
C GLU A 194 2.06 37.43 -10.07
N ASN A 195 2.50 36.56 -9.17
CA ASN A 195 3.57 35.61 -9.45
C ASN A 195 3.08 34.35 -10.18
N PHE A 196 1.82 33.97 -9.99
CA PHE A 196 1.23 32.75 -10.53
C PHE A 196 -0.17 32.99 -11.12
N PRO A 197 -0.31 33.82 -12.17
CA PRO A 197 -1.60 34.14 -12.75
C PRO A 197 -2.27 32.90 -13.36
N PRO A 198 -3.59 32.68 -13.17
CA PRO A 198 -4.30 31.49 -13.68
C PRO A 198 -4.29 31.32 -15.21
N SER A 199 -4.00 32.39 -15.96
CA SER A 199 -3.83 32.33 -17.42
C SER A 199 -2.59 31.53 -17.83
N ASP A 200 -1.52 31.64 -17.04
CA ASP A 200 -0.21 31.04 -17.33
C ASP A 200 0.03 29.80 -16.48
N PHE A 201 -0.57 29.76 -15.29
CA PHE A 201 -0.51 28.67 -14.32
C PHE A 201 -1.92 28.18 -13.97
N PRO A 202 -2.63 27.54 -14.91
CA PRO A 202 -4.01 27.07 -14.68
C PRO A 202 -4.12 25.97 -13.63
N VAL A 203 -2.99 25.32 -13.29
CA VAL A 203 -2.86 24.32 -12.22
C VAL A 203 -1.55 24.58 -11.49
N LEU A 204 -1.61 24.72 -10.16
CA LEU A 204 -0.43 24.76 -9.30
C LEU A 204 -0.29 23.41 -8.59
N ALA A 205 0.88 22.79 -8.73
CA ALA A 205 1.21 21.54 -8.07
C ALA A 205 2.10 21.83 -6.86
N PHE A 206 1.63 21.44 -5.68
CA PHE A 206 2.37 21.57 -4.42
C PHE A 206 2.98 20.22 -4.05
N VAL A 207 4.14 20.27 -3.39
CA VAL A 207 4.82 19.07 -2.88
C VAL A 207 4.18 18.54 -1.59
N SER A 208 3.45 19.39 -0.88
CA SER A 208 2.67 19.11 0.33
C SER A 208 1.32 19.84 0.26
N ALA A 209 0.45 19.64 1.25
CA ALA A 209 -0.77 20.43 1.36
C ALA A 209 -0.40 21.93 1.51
N PRO A 210 -0.90 22.84 0.66
CA PRO A 210 -0.67 24.28 0.80
C PRO A 210 -1.56 24.84 1.92
N SER A 211 -1.38 24.32 3.13
CA SER A 211 -2.15 24.64 4.31
C SER A 211 -1.20 24.71 5.50
N ALA A 212 -1.44 25.65 6.41
CA ALA A 212 -0.76 25.64 7.69
C ALA A 212 -0.99 24.29 8.40
N PHE A 213 0.07 23.73 8.97
CA PHE A 213 -0.02 22.58 9.86
C PHE A 213 0.39 23.03 11.28
N PRO A 214 -0.47 22.84 12.30
CA PRO A 214 -1.83 22.30 12.21
C PRO A 214 -2.81 23.26 11.51
N ALA A 215 -3.95 22.72 11.07
CA ALA A 215 -5.00 23.52 10.45
C ALA A 215 -5.44 24.65 11.39
N LYS A 216 -5.44 25.89 10.89
CA LYS A 216 -5.88 27.04 11.66
C LYS A 216 -7.37 26.97 11.96
N GLU A 217 -7.78 27.58 13.05
CA GLU A 217 -9.20 27.63 13.44
C GLU A 217 -10.09 28.21 12.33
N GLU A 218 -9.62 29.29 11.68
CA GLU A 218 -10.30 29.93 10.55
C GLU A 218 -10.50 29.01 9.34
N ASP A 219 -9.64 27.99 9.15
CA ASP A 219 -9.71 27.06 8.03
C ASP A 219 -10.55 25.80 8.32
N ARG A 220 -10.83 25.49 9.60
CA ARG A 220 -11.58 24.27 10.00
C ARG A 220 -12.95 24.17 9.32
N HIS A 221 -13.58 25.30 9.04
CA HIS A 221 -14.87 25.35 8.35
C HIS A 221 -14.82 24.75 6.92
N LEU A 222 -13.63 24.67 6.30
CA LEU A 222 -13.45 24.08 4.97
C LEU A 222 -13.61 22.56 4.98
N GLN A 223 -13.47 21.90 6.14
CA GLN A 223 -13.70 20.45 6.31
C GLN A 223 -15.09 20.03 5.81
N LYS A 224 -16.10 20.93 5.85
CA LYS A 224 -17.46 20.66 5.35
C LYS A 224 -17.52 20.33 3.85
N TYR A 225 -16.51 20.74 3.09
CA TYR A 225 -16.41 20.45 1.65
C TYR A 225 -15.72 19.11 1.38
N LEU A 226 -15.04 18.52 2.38
CA LEU A 226 -14.52 17.16 2.30
C LEU A 226 -15.65 16.17 2.56
N LYS A 227 -16.25 15.69 1.47
CA LYS A 227 -17.28 14.66 1.52
C LYS A 227 -16.67 13.28 1.33
N PHE A 228 -16.98 12.36 2.25
CA PHE A 228 -16.70 10.94 2.03
C PHE A 228 -17.40 10.47 0.74
N ARG A 229 -16.76 9.52 0.03
CA ARG A 229 -17.39 8.90 -1.15
C ARG A 229 -18.67 8.18 -0.74
N PRO A 230 -19.70 8.11 -1.61
CA PRO A 230 -20.96 7.43 -1.29
C PRO A 230 -20.77 6.02 -0.72
N ARG A 231 -19.87 5.23 -1.32
CA ARG A 231 -19.52 3.87 -0.84
C ARG A 231 -19.08 3.83 0.64
N ILE A 232 -18.34 4.84 1.12
CA ILE A 232 -17.87 4.91 2.51
C ILE A 232 -19.03 5.34 3.40
N THR A 233 -19.77 6.36 2.98
CA THR A 233 -20.95 6.86 3.70
C THR A 233 -22.01 5.78 3.90
N ASP A 234 -22.34 5.04 2.84
CA ASP A 234 -23.36 3.97 2.89
C ASP A 234 -22.95 2.84 3.85
N LYS A 235 -21.67 2.49 3.87
CA LYS A 235 -21.13 1.49 4.81
C LYS A 235 -21.17 1.97 6.25
N ALA A 236 -20.75 3.21 6.51
CA ALA A 236 -20.85 3.79 7.84
C ALA A 236 -22.30 3.81 8.33
N ILE A 237 -23.24 4.22 7.48
CA ILE A 237 -24.67 4.22 7.80
C ILE A 237 -25.17 2.80 8.09
N LYS A 238 -24.79 1.82 7.27
CA LYS A 238 -25.15 0.41 7.47
C LYS A 238 -24.63 -0.10 8.81
N PHE A 239 -23.34 0.09 9.08
CA PHE A 239 -22.71 -0.35 10.33
C PHE A 239 -23.37 0.29 11.56
N ILE A 240 -23.63 1.61 11.51
CA ILE A 240 -24.33 2.32 12.59
C ILE A 240 -25.71 1.71 12.84
N LYS A 241 -26.47 1.43 11.78
CA LYS A 241 -27.82 0.86 11.90
C LYS A 241 -27.81 -0.55 12.50
N GLU A 242 -26.82 -1.36 12.14
CA GLU A 242 -26.74 -2.77 12.53
C GLU A 242 -26.14 -2.95 13.93
N ASN A 243 -25.18 -2.10 14.32
CA ASN A 243 -24.34 -2.37 15.50
C ASN A 243 -24.38 -1.28 16.57
N LEU A 244 -24.79 -0.04 16.25
CA LEU A 244 -24.67 1.10 17.17
C LEU A 244 -26.04 1.67 17.59
N PRO A 245 -26.75 1.03 18.55
CA PRO A 245 -27.91 1.62 19.19
C PRO A 245 -27.63 3.04 19.69
N ARG A 246 -28.47 4.00 19.27
CA ARG A 246 -28.33 5.41 19.63
C ARG A 246 -28.92 5.72 21.02
N PRO A 247 -28.36 6.70 21.76
CA PRO A 247 -27.14 7.46 21.44
C PRO A 247 -25.88 6.59 21.59
N PHE A 248 -24.82 6.88 20.83
CA PHE A 248 -23.55 6.17 20.91
C PHE A 248 -22.38 7.15 21.09
N VAL A 249 -21.32 6.68 21.74
CA VAL A 249 -20.03 7.39 21.86
C VAL A 249 -19.08 6.84 20.82
N GLY A 250 -18.38 7.69 20.08
CA GLY A 250 -17.27 7.28 19.20
C GLY A 250 -15.94 7.71 19.80
N ILE A 251 -15.00 6.78 19.95
CA ILE A 251 -13.64 7.07 20.43
C ILE A 251 -12.59 6.67 19.42
N HIS A 252 -11.45 7.34 19.48
CA HIS A 252 -10.27 7.04 18.68
C HIS A 252 -9.06 6.81 19.60
N LEU A 253 -8.54 5.59 19.59
CA LEU A 253 -7.37 5.18 20.36
C LEU A 253 -6.14 5.20 19.43
N ARG A 254 -5.16 6.03 19.77
CA ARG A 254 -3.87 6.10 19.08
C ARG A 254 -2.80 5.54 20.01
N ASN A 255 -2.59 4.23 19.96
CA ASN A 255 -1.77 3.47 20.91
C ASN A 255 -0.77 2.51 20.25
N HIS A 256 -0.45 2.73 18.97
CA HIS A 256 0.70 2.07 18.35
C HIS A 256 2.03 2.52 18.97
N ARG A 257 3.04 1.63 18.96
CA ARG A 257 4.36 1.86 19.59
C ARG A 257 5.07 3.11 19.07
N ASP A 258 4.88 3.44 17.80
CA ASP A 258 5.47 4.65 17.21
C ASP A 258 4.91 5.93 17.84
N TRP A 259 3.65 5.90 18.27
CA TRP A 259 3.01 7.04 18.94
C TRP A 259 3.53 7.22 20.37
N ASP A 260 3.80 6.13 21.08
CA ASP A 260 4.46 6.22 22.39
C ASP A 260 5.85 6.86 22.30
N ASN A 261 6.59 6.61 21.23
CA ASN A 261 7.88 7.25 21.00
C ASN A 261 7.74 8.76 20.79
N VAL A 262 6.70 9.18 20.06
CA VAL A 262 6.35 10.60 19.87
C VAL A 262 6.04 11.27 21.21
N CYS A 263 5.23 10.63 22.05
CA CYS A 263 4.82 11.19 23.34
C CYS A 263 5.87 11.03 24.45
N ARG A 264 6.93 10.24 24.22
CA ARG A 264 7.97 9.93 25.22
C ARG A 264 8.61 11.17 25.84
N PRO A 265 8.98 12.22 25.10
CA PRO A 265 9.62 13.37 25.74
C PRO A 265 8.70 14.07 26.74
N LEU A 266 7.38 14.07 26.53
CA LEU A 266 6.41 14.56 27.50
C LEU A 266 6.39 13.69 28.77
N LYS A 267 6.53 12.36 28.62
CA LYS A 267 6.65 11.42 29.76
C LYS A 267 7.96 11.63 30.54
N GLU A 268 9.01 12.10 29.86
CA GLU A 268 10.32 12.47 30.46
C GLU A 268 10.33 13.90 31.05
N GLY A 269 9.18 14.60 31.03
CA GLY A 269 9.03 15.93 31.63
C GLY A 269 9.45 17.10 30.72
N GLN A 270 9.76 16.84 29.44
CA GLN A 270 10.00 17.90 28.48
C GLN A 270 8.71 18.68 28.21
N LYS A 271 8.79 20.01 28.28
CA LYS A 271 7.69 20.88 27.85
C LYS A 271 7.71 21.03 26.34
N MET A 272 6.55 20.87 25.71
CA MET A 272 6.34 21.15 24.30
C MET A 272 5.17 22.11 24.16
N ASP A 273 5.36 23.18 23.39
CA ASP A 273 4.30 24.15 23.15
C ASP A 273 3.21 23.53 22.28
N HIS A 274 3.58 22.90 21.16
CA HIS A 274 2.64 22.19 20.29
C HIS A 274 3.21 20.88 19.78
N LEU A 275 2.32 19.91 19.60
CA LEU A 275 2.62 18.63 18.98
C LEU A 275 1.48 18.24 18.05
N PHE A 276 1.77 18.16 16.75
CA PHE A 276 0.81 17.81 15.72
C PHE A 276 -0.50 18.61 15.85
N ALA A 277 -1.63 17.93 16.08
CA ALA A 277 -2.95 18.51 16.18
C ALA A 277 -3.31 19.03 17.58
N SER A 278 -2.37 19.12 18.54
CA SER A 278 -2.65 19.58 19.90
C SER A 278 -3.39 20.94 20.00
N PRO A 279 -3.20 21.91 19.09
CA PRO A 279 -3.98 23.15 19.10
C PRO A 279 -5.49 22.98 18.86
N GLN A 280 -5.94 21.80 18.45
CA GLN A 280 -7.38 21.51 18.34
C GLN A 280 -8.08 21.52 19.71
N CYS A 281 -7.36 21.18 20.77
CA CYS A 281 -7.86 21.19 22.15
C CYS A 281 -7.28 22.34 22.97
N LEU A 282 -5.98 22.64 22.78
CA LEU A 282 -5.24 23.59 23.63
C LEU A 282 -5.27 25.02 23.12
N GLY A 283 -5.69 25.24 21.87
CA GLY A 283 -5.63 26.53 21.20
C GLY A 283 -4.26 26.81 20.55
N LEU A 284 -4.19 27.84 19.72
CA LEU A 284 -2.98 28.19 18.94
C LEU A 284 -1.88 28.83 19.80
N TYR A 285 -2.21 29.23 21.02
CA TYR A 285 -1.33 29.86 21.98
C TYR A 285 -1.37 29.15 23.34
N ASN A 286 -1.87 27.90 23.40
CA ASN A 286 -2.08 27.13 24.63
C ASN A 286 -3.01 27.81 25.64
N GLU A 287 -3.94 28.62 25.16
CA GLU A 287 -4.91 29.38 25.96
C GLU A 287 -5.90 28.50 26.73
N TYR A 288 -6.07 27.23 26.33
CA TYR A 288 -6.98 26.29 26.98
C TYR A 288 -6.25 25.24 27.84
N GLY A 289 -4.92 25.29 27.93
CA GLY A 289 -4.15 24.41 28.79
C GLY A 289 -2.78 24.03 28.21
N VAL A 290 -2.09 23.12 28.90
CA VAL A 290 -0.75 22.65 28.54
C VAL A 290 -0.82 21.22 28.02
N LEU A 291 -0.03 20.90 27.01
CA LEU A 291 0.08 19.53 26.50
C LEU A 291 0.78 18.65 27.54
N THR A 292 0.09 17.60 27.98
CA THR A 292 0.62 16.61 28.93
C THR A 292 0.82 15.25 28.26
N SER A 293 1.57 14.36 28.93
CA SER A 293 1.69 12.97 28.49
C SER A 293 0.34 12.26 28.45
N GLU A 294 -0.57 12.53 29.40
CA GLU A 294 -1.91 11.93 29.43
C GLU A 294 -2.78 12.44 28.27
N ILE A 295 -2.65 13.70 27.85
CA ILE A 295 -3.34 14.19 26.65
C ILE A 295 -2.78 13.53 25.37
N CYS A 296 -1.47 13.24 25.35
CA CYS A 296 -0.79 12.69 24.17
C CYS A 296 -0.97 11.17 24.02
N SER A 297 -0.77 10.43 25.10
CA SER A 297 -0.79 8.97 25.22
C SER A 297 -1.42 8.63 26.58
N PRO A 298 -2.77 8.67 26.69
CA PRO A 298 -3.48 8.45 27.95
C PRO A 298 -3.24 7.04 28.48
N SER A 299 -3.22 6.91 29.80
CA SER A 299 -3.22 5.59 30.43
C SER A 299 -4.51 4.82 30.13
N GLU A 300 -4.46 3.49 30.19
CA GLU A 300 -5.65 2.64 30.07
C GLU A 300 -6.76 3.06 31.04
N GLU A 301 -6.40 3.31 32.31
CA GLU A 301 -7.37 3.74 33.33
C GLU A 301 -7.98 5.11 33.01
N THR A 302 -7.19 6.04 32.46
CA THR A 302 -7.69 7.34 31.97
C THR A 302 -8.74 7.13 30.88
N VAL A 303 -8.45 6.29 29.88
CA VAL A 303 -9.39 5.97 28.80
C VAL A 303 -10.68 5.36 29.33
N LEU A 304 -10.58 4.39 30.25
CA LEU A 304 -11.75 3.73 30.83
C LEU A 304 -12.64 4.71 31.59
N ASN A 305 -12.05 5.60 32.41
CA ASN A 305 -12.79 6.58 33.20
C ASN A 305 -13.46 7.64 32.31
N ASP A 306 -12.73 8.19 31.33
CA ASP A 306 -13.27 9.21 30.41
C ASP A 306 -14.42 8.66 29.58
N VAL A 307 -14.30 7.42 29.07
CA VAL A 307 -15.37 6.77 28.32
C VAL A 307 -16.59 6.52 29.20
N GLU A 308 -16.39 6.03 30.42
CA GLU A 308 -17.47 5.80 31.39
C GLU A 308 -18.21 7.11 31.72
N GLU A 309 -17.49 8.20 31.94
CA GLU A 309 -18.08 9.53 32.20
C GLU A 309 -18.93 10.01 31.02
N VAL A 310 -18.41 9.94 29.79
CA VAL A 310 -19.13 10.38 28.59
C VAL A 310 -20.35 9.49 28.32
N VAL A 311 -20.21 8.17 28.48
CA VAL A 311 -21.32 7.21 28.35
C VAL A 311 -22.45 7.57 29.32
N ASN A 312 -22.11 7.91 30.57
CA ASN A 312 -23.09 8.32 31.59
C ASN A 312 -23.75 9.65 31.25
N SER A 313 -22.98 10.65 30.80
CA SER A 313 -23.48 12.00 30.55
C SER A 313 -24.52 12.05 29.42
N ILE A 314 -24.35 11.23 28.37
CA ILE A 314 -25.29 11.17 27.25
C ILE A 314 -26.24 9.96 27.30
N ARG A 315 -26.14 9.13 28.35
CA ARG A 315 -26.86 7.83 28.48
C ARG A 315 -26.69 6.97 27.24
N ALA A 316 -25.45 6.82 26.79
CA ALA A 316 -25.11 6.06 25.59
C ALA A 316 -25.56 4.60 25.74
N LYS A 317 -26.05 4.01 24.65
CA LYS A 317 -26.40 2.59 24.57
C LYS A 317 -25.31 1.76 23.91
N SER A 318 -24.40 2.41 23.18
CA SER A 318 -23.26 1.74 22.56
C SER A 318 -22.04 2.64 22.50
N VAL A 319 -20.86 2.02 22.38
CA VAL A 319 -19.59 2.68 22.14
C VAL A 319 -18.99 2.13 20.85
N PHE A 320 -18.52 3.00 19.98
CA PHE A 320 -17.73 2.67 18.80
C PHE A 320 -16.26 3.00 19.04
N VAL A 321 -15.38 2.02 18.83
CA VAL A 321 -13.94 2.19 18.98
C VAL A 321 -13.25 2.09 17.62
N SER A 322 -12.49 3.13 17.30
CA SER A 322 -11.49 3.10 16.22
C SER A 322 -10.11 3.08 16.85
N SER A 323 -9.24 2.14 16.48
CA SER A 323 -7.86 2.11 16.98
C SER A 323 -6.86 1.82 15.87
N ASP A 324 -5.64 2.31 16.03
CA ASP A 324 -4.50 1.94 15.18
C ASP A 324 -3.80 0.65 15.61
N LYS A 325 -4.10 0.13 16.82
CA LYS A 325 -3.58 -1.14 17.31
C LYS A 325 -4.57 -1.82 18.25
N ASP A 326 -4.62 -1.39 19.51
CA ASP A 326 -5.44 -2.02 20.54
C ASP A 326 -6.77 -1.27 20.70
N HIS A 327 -7.87 -1.99 20.52
CA HIS A 327 -9.22 -1.44 20.61
C HIS A 327 -9.80 -1.49 22.04
N MET A 328 -9.09 -2.09 23.00
CA MET A 328 -9.51 -2.19 24.41
C MET A 328 -10.95 -2.72 24.60
N ILE A 329 -11.40 -3.60 23.69
CA ILE A 329 -12.79 -4.09 23.66
C ILE A 329 -13.13 -4.88 24.94
N PRO A 330 -12.30 -5.82 25.42
CA PRO A 330 -12.58 -6.53 26.66
C PRO A 330 -12.67 -5.60 27.88
N GLU A 331 -11.72 -4.67 28.03
CA GLU A 331 -11.59 -3.76 29.16
C GLU A 331 -12.77 -2.79 29.21
N LEU A 332 -13.15 -2.23 28.05
CA LEU A 332 -14.31 -1.34 27.93
C LEU A 332 -15.62 -2.10 28.17
N ASN A 333 -15.76 -3.34 27.68
CA ASN A 333 -16.95 -4.14 27.94
C ASN A 333 -17.10 -4.49 29.42
N ASP A 334 -16.00 -4.82 30.11
CA ASP A 334 -16.04 -5.10 31.55
C ASP A 334 -16.39 -3.84 32.35
N ARG A 335 -15.74 -2.71 32.04
CA ARG A 335 -16.00 -1.42 32.68
C ARG A 335 -17.46 -0.96 32.52
N LEU A 336 -18.06 -1.21 31.34
CA LEU A 336 -19.41 -0.75 31.01
C LEU A 336 -20.50 -1.80 31.25
N LYS A 337 -20.15 -2.99 31.75
CA LYS A 337 -21.06 -4.14 31.92
C LYS A 337 -22.29 -3.82 32.76
N SER A 338 -22.13 -3.07 33.85
CA SER A 338 -23.21 -2.67 34.76
C SER A 338 -24.25 -1.73 34.12
N ARG A 339 -23.90 -1.11 32.98
CA ARG A 339 -24.72 -0.11 32.29
C ARG A 339 -25.46 -0.66 31.08
N ASN A 340 -25.28 -1.95 30.78
CA ASN A 340 -25.86 -2.61 29.61
C ASN A 340 -25.53 -1.88 28.29
N VAL A 341 -24.28 -1.41 28.17
CA VAL A 341 -23.75 -0.71 26.99
C VAL A 341 -22.89 -1.67 26.20
N SER A 342 -23.15 -1.77 24.90
CA SER A 342 -22.37 -2.64 24.00
C SER A 342 -21.21 -1.89 23.35
N VAL A 343 -20.01 -2.46 23.37
CA VAL A 343 -18.81 -1.88 22.75
C VAL A 343 -18.51 -2.57 21.42
N HIS A 344 -18.32 -1.79 20.36
CA HIS A 344 -18.16 -2.28 18.99
C HIS A 344 -16.93 -1.67 18.33
N LYS A 345 -16.26 -2.47 17.51
CA LYS A 345 -15.29 -2.00 16.52
C LYS A 345 -15.77 -2.38 15.12
N LEU A 346 -15.19 -1.76 14.08
CA LEU A 346 -15.32 -2.33 12.75
C LEU A 346 -14.70 -3.73 12.74
N SER A 347 -15.35 -4.68 12.06
CA SER A 347 -14.74 -5.99 11.87
C SER A 347 -13.42 -5.83 11.12
N ASP A 348 -12.46 -6.71 11.39
CA ASP A 348 -11.17 -6.71 10.68
C ASP A 348 -11.35 -6.96 9.15
N ASP A 349 -12.55 -7.37 8.76
CA ASP A 349 -13.05 -7.54 7.39
C ASP A 349 -13.65 -6.27 6.75
N ASP A 350 -13.59 -5.10 7.40
CA ASP A 350 -14.12 -3.87 6.80
C ASP A 350 -13.30 -3.50 5.54
N PRO A 351 -13.92 -3.31 4.36
CA PRO A 351 -13.28 -2.79 3.16
C PRO A 351 -12.62 -1.40 3.23
N THR A 352 -12.63 -0.73 4.38
CA THR A 352 -11.73 0.40 4.70
C THR A 352 -10.36 -0.09 5.19
N MET A 353 -10.32 -1.24 5.88
CA MET A 353 -9.14 -2.04 6.22
C MET A 353 -8.76 -3.05 5.13
N ALA A 354 -9.67 -3.52 4.26
CA ALA A 354 -9.32 -4.42 3.15
C ALA A 354 -8.43 -3.76 2.08
N THR A 355 -8.17 -2.46 2.19
CA THR A 355 -7.13 -1.76 1.43
C THR A 355 -5.73 -1.91 2.05
N SER A 356 -5.61 -2.24 3.34
CA SER A 356 -4.34 -2.64 3.96
C SER A 356 -4.17 -4.16 3.87
N LEU A 357 -2.93 -4.63 3.99
CA LEU A 357 -2.62 -6.06 3.96
C LEU A 357 -3.29 -6.82 5.12
N ALA A 358 -3.50 -6.15 6.26
CA ALA A 358 -4.15 -6.66 7.46
C ALA A 358 -5.59 -7.12 7.19
N GLY A 359 -6.38 -6.35 6.43
CA GLY A 359 -7.77 -6.72 6.10
C GLY A 359 -7.91 -7.75 4.98
N LYS A 360 -6.79 -8.23 4.40
CA LYS A 360 -6.79 -9.24 3.32
C LYS A 360 -6.46 -10.65 3.79
N VAL A 361 -6.00 -10.82 5.02
CA VAL A 361 -5.61 -12.13 5.55
C VAL A 361 -6.35 -12.39 6.85
N SER A 362 -7.04 -13.52 6.93
CA SER A 362 -7.76 -13.95 8.14
C SER A 362 -7.45 -15.40 8.49
N ILE A 363 -7.69 -15.76 9.74
CA ILE A 363 -7.50 -17.13 10.24
C ILE A 363 -8.84 -17.65 10.72
N VAL A 364 -9.18 -18.88 10.36
CA VAL A 364 -10.41 -19.56 10.79
C VAL A 364 -10.04 -20.96 11.25
N ALA A 365 -10.55 -21.37 12.40
CA ALA A 365 -10.48 -22.76 12.83
C ALA A 365 -11.73 -23.51 12.35
N GLY A 366 -11.57 -24.58 11.57
CA GLY A 366 -12.73 -25.35 11.08
C GLY A 366 -12.49 -26.26 9.87
N ASP A 367 -13.59 -26.71 9.27
CA ASP A 367 -13.59 -27.48 8.03
C ASP A 367 -13.57 -26.53 6.82
N ILE A 368 -12.52 -26.64 5.99
CA ILE A 368 -12.33 -25.82 4.81
C ILE A 368 -13.47 -25.96 3.78
N THR A 369 -14.17 -27.10 3.79
CA THR A 369 -15.29 -27.38 2.87
C THR A 369 -16.55 -26.59 3.22
N GLU A 370 -16.64 -25.99 4.41
CA GLU A 370 -17.78 -25.18 4.87
C GLU A 370 -17.58 -23.67 4.65
N LEU A 371 -16.39 -23.23 4.21
CA LEU A 371 -16.07 -21.81 4.03
C LEU A 371 -16.69 -21.21 2.76
N GLU A 372 -17.28 -20.02 2.87
CA GLU A 372 -17.81 -19.27 1.73
C GLU A 372 -16.69 -18.47 1.03
N VAL A 373 -16.12 -19.03 -0.03
CA VAL A 373 -15.00 -18.45 -0.79
C VAL A 373 -15.09 -18.78 -2.28
N ASP A 374 -14.29 -18.13 -3.13
CA ASP A 374 -14.24 -18.47 -4.55
C ASP A 374 -13.47 -19.77 -4.79
N ALA A 375 -12.36 -19.99 -4.07
CA ALA A 375 -11.54 -21.19 -4.18
C ALA A 375 -11.14 -21.75 -2.82
N ILE A 376 -11.22 -23.07 -2.67
CA ILE A 376 -10.56 -23.79 -1.58
C ILE A 376 -9.33 -24.51 -2.11
N VAL A 377 -8.25 -24.54 -1.33
CA VAL A 377 -7.03 -25.26 -1.69
C VAL A 377 -7.03 -26.64 -1.06
N ASN A 378 -6.73 -27.65 -1.87
CA ASN A 378 -6.56 -29.02 -1.43
C ASN A 378 -5.06 -29.36 -1.33
N ALA A 379 -4.61 -29.74 -0.13
CA ALA A 379 -3.28 -30.32 0.07
C ALA A 379 -3.29 -31.79 -0.38
N ALA A 380 -3.10 -32.00 -1.68
CA ALA A 380 -3.23 -33.29 -2.34
C ALA A 380 -1.91 -34.07 -2.35
N ASN A 381 -2.01 -35.36 -2.63
CA ASN A 381 -0.84 -36.17 -3.02
C ASN A 381 -0.65 -36.12 -4.56
N SER A 382 0.51 -36.57 -5.05
CA SER A 382 0.90 -36.46 -6.46
C SER A 382 -0.03 -37.15 -7.46
N SER A 383 -0.87 -38.10 -7.03
CA SER A 383 -1.87 -38.71 -7.93
C SER A 383 -3.07 -37.81 -8.20
N LEU A 384 -3.40 -36.88 -7.29
CA LEU A 384 -4.67 -36.13 -7.25
C LEU A 384 -5.94 -36.98 -7.11
N LEU A 385 -5.82 -38.31 -6.91
CA LEU A 385 -6.95 -39.24 -6.89
C LEU A 385 -7.57 -39.42 -5.48
N GLY A 386 -7.41 -38.40 -4.63
CA GLY A 386 -7.86 -38.42 -3.23
C GLY A 386 -6.90 -39.13 -2.27
N GLY A 387 -7.26 -39.09 -1.00
CA GLY A 387 -6.38 -39.50 0.11
C GLY A 387 -7.03 -39.31 1.48
N GLY A 388 -6.19 -39.15 2.51
CA GLY A 388 -6.61 -38.89 3.89
C GLY A 388 -6.64 -37.39 4.24
N GLY A 389 -6.94 -37.06 5.51
CA GLY A 389 -6.91 -35.69 5.99
C GLY A 389 -7.85 -34.74 5.23
N VAL A 390 -7.35 -33.53 4.92
CA VAL A 390 -8.11 -32.51 4.19
C VAL A 390 -8.47 -32.94 2.76
N ASP A 391 -7.59 -33.70 2.08
CA ASP A 391 -7.83 -34.23 0.74
C ASP A 391 -9.03 -35.18 0.73
N GLY A 392 -9.08 -36.09 1.70
CA GLY A 392 -10.23 -36.96 1.90
C GLY A 392 -11.52 -36.21 2.24
N ALA A 393 -11.44 -35.14 3.05
CA ALA A 393 -12.60 -34.31 3.38
C ALA A 393 -13.15 -33.60 2.13
N ILE A 394 -12.29 -32.96 1.34
CA ILE A 394 -12.65 -32.29 0.10
C ILE A 394 -13.24 -33.27 -0.93
N HIS A 395 -12.64 -34.44 -1.12
CA HIS A 395 -13.19 -35.46 -2.04
C HIS A 395 -14.55 -36.01 -1.59
N ARG A 396 -14.77 -36.20 -0.28
CA ARG A 396 -16.10 -36.60 0.25
C ARG A 396 -17.14 -35.51 0.03
N ALA A 397 -16.79 -34.25 0.29
CA ALA A 397 -17.69 -33.11 0.15
C ALA A 397 -18.03 -32.81 -1.32
N ALA A 398 -17.04 -32.83 -2.21
CA ALA A 398 -17.23 -32.57 -3.65
C ALA A 398 -17.91 -33.72 -4.40
N GLY A 399 -17.77 -34.97 -3.90
CA GLY A 399 -18.36 -36.15 -4.50
C GLY A 399 -17.52 -36.79 -5.62
N LYS A 400 -18.05 -37.88 -6.20
CA LYS A 400 -17.31 -38.73 -7.15
C LYS A 400 -16.89 -38.04 -8.45
N ASP A 401 -17.55 -36.95 -8.83
CA ASP A 401 -17.23 -36.24 -10.05
C ASP A 401 -15.89 -35.49 -9.97
N LEU A 402 -15.47 -35.08 -8.76
CA LEU A 402 -14.13 -34.52 -8.55
C LEU A 402 -13.04 -35.53 -8.94
N LEU A 403 -13.18 -36.79 -8.52
CA LEU A 403 -12.24 -37.84 -8.85
C LEU A 403 -12.10 -38.03 -10.37
N ARG A 404 -13.24 -38.02 -11.09
CA ARG A 404 -13.28 -38.18 -12.56
C ARG A 404 -12.60 -37.02 -13.30
N GLU A 405 -12.62 -35.80 -12.76
CA GLU A 405 -11.89 -34.67 -13.32
C GLU A 405 -10.40 -34.76 -12.98
N CYS A 406 -10.04 -35.12 -11.75
CA CYS A 406 -8.65 -35.35 -11.35
C CYS A 406 -7.95 -36.43 -12.19
N GLU A 407 -8.64 -37.51 -12.55
CA GLU A 407 -8.11 -38.56 -13.46
C GLU A 407 -7.62 -38.00 -14.80
N LYS A 408 -8.25 -36.93 -15.29
CA LYS A 408 -7.89 -36.28 -16.56
C LYS A 408 -6.71 -35.33 -16.44
N LEU A 409 -6.33 -34.95 -15.21
CA LEU A 409 -5.23 -34.03 -14.96
C LEU A 409 -3.86 -34.71 -15.02
N GLY A 410 -3.79 -36.04 -14.88
CA GLY A 410 -2.53 -36.79 -14.95
C GLY A 410 -1.59 -36.56 -13.77
N GLY A 411 -2.13 -36.38 -12.55
CA GLY A 411 -1.35 -36.13 -11.34
C GLY A 411 -0.81 -34.69 -11.23
N CYS A 412 0.08 -34.43 -10.28
CA CYS A 412 0.71 -33.12 -10.08
C CYS A 412 2.08 -33.29 -9.41
N TYR A 413 3.07 -32.50 -9.84
CA TYR A 413 4.38 -32.49 -9.22
C TYR A 413 4.39 -31.66 -7.92
N THR A 414 5.34 -31.95 -7.04
CA THR A 414 5.53 -31.20 -5.79
C THR A 414 5.79 -29.72 -6.08
N GLY A 415 5.12 -28.82 -5.36
CA GLY A 415 5.20 -27.38 -5.56
C GLY A 415 4.32 -26.84 -6.70
N GLU A 416 3.75 -27.71 -7.55
CA GLU A 416 2.80 -27.31 -8.58
C GLU A 416 1.35 -27.37 -8.09
N ALA A 417 0.46 -26.71 -8.83
CA ALA A 417 -0.96 -26.71 -8.57
C ALA A 417 -1.80 -26.91 -9.84
N LYS A 418 -3.00 -27.51 -9.69
CA LYS A 418 -4.00 -27.69 -10.75
C LYS A 418 -5.39 -27.32 -10.23
N ILE A 419 -6.29 -26.92 -11.12
CA ILE A 419 -7.63 -26.43 -10.75
C ILE A 419 -8.73 -27.32 -11.33
N THR A 420 -9.80 -27.53 -10.54
CA THR A 420 -11.00 -28.29 -10.88
C THR A 420 -12.25 -27.53 -10.41
N LYS A 421 -13.44 -28.03 -10.77
CA LYS A 421 -14.70 -27.50 -10.23
C LYS A 421 -14.91 -27.95 -8.77
N ALA A 422 -15.70 -27.19 -8.02
CA ALA A 422 -16.04 -27.54 -6.63
C ALA A 422 -17.15 -28.60 -6.46
N TYR A 423 -17.87 -28.93 -7.55
CA TYR A 423 -18.93 -29.95 -7.59
C TYR A 423 -20.00 -29.78 -6.50
N ASN A 424 -20.13 -30.73 -5.58
CA ASN A 424 -21.17 -30.71 -4.54
C ASN A 424 -20.88 -29.69 -3.43
N ILE A 425 -19.68 -29.09 -3.37
CA ILE A 425 -19.37 -27.98 -2.47
C ILE A 425 -19.97 -26.70 -3.06
N LYS A 426 -21.08 -26.23 -2.48
CA LYS A 426 -21.90 -25.11 -3.05
C LYS A 426 -21.35 -23.72 -2.74
N ASN A 427 -20.56 -23.64 -1.67
CA ASN A 427 -19.97 -22.44 -1.10
C ASN A 427 -18.55 -22.16 -1.63
N ALA A 428 -18.09 -22.94 -2.63
CA ALA A 428 -16.87 -22.69 -3.39
C ALA A 428 -17.15 -22.81 -4.89
N LYS A 429 -16.41 -22.06 -5.73
CA LYS A 429 -16.52 -22.16 -7.20
C LYS A 429 -15.55 -23.18 -7.78
N ALA A 430 -14.35 -23.25 -7.21
CA ALA A 430 -13.29 -24.13 -7.68
C ALA A 430 -12.50 -24.76 -6.51
N ILE A 431 -11.81 -25.86 -6.82
CA ILE A 431 -10.84 -26.49 -5.95
C ILE A 431 -9.47 -26.38 -6.62
N ILE A 432 -8.48 -25.88 -5.88
CA ILE A 432 -7.09 -25.80 -6.36
C ILE A 432 -6.28 -26.87 -5.63
N HIS A 433 -5.85 -27.89 -6.35
CA HIS A 433 -5.06 -29.00 -5.82
C HIS A 433 -3.58 -28.67 -5.93
N THR A 434 -2.85 -28.76 -4.82
CA THR A 434 -1.40 -28.54 -4.78
C THR A 434 -0.72 -29.66 -4.02
N VAL A 435 0.49 -30.03 -4.43
CA VAL A 435 1.24 -31.14 -3.82
C VAL A 435 2.38 -30.59 -2.99
N GLY A 436 2.27 -30.71 -1.67
CA GLY A 436 3.28 -30.23 -0.74
C GLY A 436 4.52 -31.13 -0.65
N PRO A 437 5.67 -30.60 -0.22
CA PRO A 437 6.88 -31.38 0.04
C PRO A 437 6.75 -32.25 1.30
N ARG A 438 7.51 -33.34 1.36
CA ARG A 438 7.65 -34.20 2.55
C ARG A 438 8.91 -33.80 3.33
N ALA A 439 8.81 -33.74 4.66
CA ALA A 439 9.89 -33.27 5.53
C ALA A 439 10.25 -34.29 6.64
N HIS A 440 10.06 -35.58 6.40
CA HIS A 440 10.41 -36.65 7.36
C HIS A 440 11.88 -36.65 7.81
N HIS A 441 12.77 -36.04 7.01
CA HIS A 441 14.20 -35.94 7.29
C HIS A 441 14.65 -34.51 7.63
N GLY A 442 13.71 -33.65 8.03
CA GLY A 442 13.94 -32.23 8.30
C GLY A 442 13.60 -31.33 7.10
N VAL A 443 13.70 -30.02 7.35
CA VAL A 443 13.45 -28.97 6.35
C VAL A 443 14.74 -28.62 5.64
N THR A 444 14.68 -28.54 4.32
CA THR A 444 15.79 -28.13 3.43
C THR A 444 15.36 -26.92 2.63
N GLU A 445 16.30 -26.26 1.95
CA GLU A 445 15.97 -25.12 1.09
C GLU A 445 15.05 -25.52 -0.07
N ASP A 446 15.23 -26.72 -0.62
CA ASP A 446 14.37 -27.24 -1.69
C ASP A 446 12.94 -27.50 -1.20
N THR A 447 12.78 -28.13 -0.02
CA THR A 447 11.44 -28.34 0.55
C THR A 447 10.79 -27.02 0.98
N ARG A 448 11.57 -26.04 1.41
CA ARG A 448 11.08 -24.68 1.67
C ARG A 448 10.56 -24.00 0.40
N ALA A 449 11.34 -24.03 -0.68
CA ALA A 449 10.96 -23.48 -1.98
C ALA A 449 9.74 -24.19 -2.59
N GLN A 450 9.65 -25.51 -2.46
CA GLN A 450 8.50 -26.29 -2.91
C GLN A 450 7.24 -25.93 -2.14
N LEU A 451 7.31 -25.74 -0.82
CA LEU A 451 6.17 -25.31 -0.03
C LEU A 451 5.74 -23.88 -0.41
N ALA A 452 6.69 -22.96 -0.61
CA ALA A 452 6.39 -21.62 -1.12
C ALA A 452 5.68 -21.68 -2.50
N ASN A 453 6.17 -22.52 -3.41
CA ASN A 453 5.56 -22.72 -4.72
C ASN A 453 4.11 -23.23 -4.62
N CYS A 454 3.76 -24.05 -3.62
CA CYS A 454 2.37 -24.49 -3.42
C CYS A 454 1.43 -23.30 -3.18
N TYR A 455 1.78 -22.40 -2.26
CA TYR A 455 0.98 -21.21 -1.98
C TYR A 455 0.96 -20.25 -3.17
N PHE A 456 2.12 -19.98 -3.77
CA PHE A 456 2.25 -19.06 -4.90
C PHE A 456 1.45 -19.54 -6.12
N ASN A 457 1.63 -20.80 -6.54
CA ASN A 457 0.94 -21.35 -7.71
C ASN A 457 -0.57 -21.46 -7.49
N SER A 458 -1.00 -21.75 -6.26
CA SER A 458 -2.42 -21.77 -5.94
C SER A 458 -3.06 -20.38 -6.05
N LEU A 459 -2.41 -19.36 -5.48
CA LEU A 459 -2.86 -17.97 -5.60
C LEU A 459 -2.80 -17.46 -7.05
N ARG A 460 -1.78 -17.86 -7.82
CA ARG A 460 -1.65 -17.55 -9.25
C ARG A 460 -2.83 -18.12 -10.04
N LEU A 461 -3.15 -19.39 -9.86
CA LEU A 461 -4.29 -20.02 -10.52
C LEU A 461 -5.61 -19.37 -10.14
N ALA A 462 -5.80 -19.02 -8.86
CA ALA A 462 -6.98 -18.27 -8.43
C ALA A 462 -7.10 -16.93 -9.16
N ALA A 463 -6.01 -16.16 -9.20
CA ALA A 463 -5.96 -14.87 -9.87
C ALA A 463 -6.20 -14.97 -11.39
N GLU A 464 -5.63 -15.97 -12.06
CA GLU A 464 -5.82 -16.24 -13.49
C GLU A 464 -7.26 -16.63 -13.84
N ASN A 465 -7.97 -17.27 -12.90
CA ASN A 465 -9.37 -17.69 -13.05
C ASN A 465 -10.37 -16.68 -12.44
N ASN A 466 -9.93 -15.47 -12.08
CA ASN A 466 -10.75 -14.43 -11.46
C ASN A 466 -11.44 -14.86 -10.15
N LEU A 467 -10.81 -15.76 -9.39
CA LEU A 467 -11.23 -16.17 -8.06
C LEU A 467 -10.56 -15.24 -7.05
N ARG A 468 -11.36 -14.48 -6.31
CA ARG A 468 -10.90 -13.33 -5.50
C ARG A 468 -10.74 -13.67 -4.03
N THR A 469 -11.38 -14.73 -3.54
CA THR A 469 -11.23 -15.21 -2.15
C THR A 469 -10.74 -16.65 -2.13
N VAL A 470 -9.67 -16.91 -1.39
CA VAL A 470 -8.98 -18.21 -1.38
C VAL A 470 -8.78 -18.70 0.05
N ALA A 471 -9.19 -19.93 0.34
CA ALA A 471 -8.91 -20.58 1.62
C ALA A 471 -7.80 -21.65 1.48
N PHE A 472 -6.82 -21.63 2.38
CA PHE A 472 -5.73 -22.58 2.46
C PHE A 472 -5.83 -23.43 3.73
N PRO A 473 -5.62 -24.75 3.66
CA PRO A 473 -5.31 -25.57 4.83
C PRO A 473 -3.83 -25.41 5.21
N CYS A 474 -3.41 -25.97 6.35
CA CYS A 474 -1.99 -26.12 6.66
C CYS A 474 -1.36 -27.18 5.72
N ILE A 475 -0.70 -26.73 4.65
CA ILE A 475 -0.06 -27.64 3.66
C ILE A 475 1.17 -28.32 4.30
N SER A 476 1.30 -29.63 4.06
CA SER A 476 2.41 -30.50 4.50
C SER A 476 2.58 -30.75 6.01
N THR A 477 1.84 -30.10 6.90
CA THR A 477 2.05 -30.23 8.36
C THR A 477 1.52 -31.51 8.99
N GLY A 478 0.63 -32.22 8.29
CA GLY A 478 0.08 -33.51 8.75
C GLY A 478 0.99 -34.70 8.40
N ILE A 479 0.50 -35.58 7.52
CA ILE A 479 1.19 -36.82 7.13
C ILE A 479 2.60 -36.54 6.57
N TYR A 480 2.83 -35.39 5.94
CA TYR A 480 4.11 -35.03 5.32
C TYR A 480 5.14 -34.47 6.32
N ALA A 481 4.77 -34.37 7.61
CA ALA A 481 5.64 -34.08 8.74
C ALA A 481 6.46 -32.79 8.63
N TYR A 482 5.96 -31.79 7.90
CA TYR A 482 6.57 -30.46 7.87
C TYR A 482 6.31 -29.76 9.22
N PRO A 483 7.35 -29.27 9.93
CA PRO A 483 7.15 -28.57 11.20
C PRO A 483 6.18 -27.40 11.04
N GLN A 484 5.22 -27.27 11.96
CA GLN A 484 4.11 -26.32 11.84
C GLN A 484 4.59 -24.87 11.82
N GLU A 485 5.57 -24.54 12.67
CA GLU A 485 6.18 -23.22 12.78
C GLU A 485 6.86 -22.81 11.48
N ASP A 486 7.74 -23.67 10.93
CA ASP A 486 8.42 -23.44 9.65
C ASP A 486 7.42 -23.35 8.48
N ALA A 487 6.41 -24.23 8.46
CA ALA A 487 5.39 -24.24 7.41
C ALA A 487 4.55 -22.96 7.42
N ALA A 488 4.14 -22.50 8.60
CA ALA A 488 3.38 -21.27 8.76
C ALA A 488 4.22 -20.03 8.39
N GLU A 489 5.53 -20.04 8.67
CA GLU A 489 6.44 -18.98 8.26
C GLU A 489 6.49 -18.86 6.73
N VAL A 490 6.72 -19.98 6.02
CA VAL A 490 6.72 -20.03 4.55
C VAL A 490 5.37 -19.62 3.96
N ALA A 491 4.28 -20.12 4.54
CA ALA A 491 2.91 -19.80 4.11
C ALA A 491 2.65 -18.29 4.19
N THR A 492 2.91 -17.71 5.35
CA THR A 492 2.66 -16.28 5.60
C THR A 492 3.57 -15.37 4.78
N ASP A 493 4.85 -15.70 4.60
CA ASP A 493 5.77 -14.92 3.76
C ASP A 493 5.38 -14.97 2.29
N THR A 494 4.98 -16.15 1.80
CA THR A 494 4.57 -16.32 0.41
C THR A 494 3.27 -15.57 0.13
N VAL A 495 2.26 -15.71 1.00
CA VAL A 495 0.99 -15.01 0.86
C VAL A 495 1.18 -13.50 0.92
N LYS A 496 1.99 -13.00 1.86
CA LYS A 496 2.35 -11.58 1.94
C LYS A 496 2.98 -11.09 0.64
N SER A 497 4.04 -11.78 0.19
CA SER A 497 4.77 -11.43 -1.03
C SER A 497 3.86 -11.47 -2.26
N PHE A 498 2.94 -12.43 -2.35
CA PHE A 498 1.97 -12.52 -3.43
C PHE A 498 0.97 -11.36 -3.42
N LEU A 499 0.41 -11.03 -2.24
CA LEU A 499 -0.57 -9.94 -2.11
C LEU A 499 0.06 -8.55 -2.32
N GLU A 500 1.32 -8.38 -1.95
CA GLU A 500 2.12 -7.17 -2.22
C GLU A 500 2.67 -7.13 -3.65
N SER A 501 2.67 -8.25 -4.38
CA SER A 501 3.18 -8.34 -5.76
C SER A 501 2.41 -7.41 -6.70
N PRO A 502 3.09 -6.53 -7.46
CA PRO A 502 2.43 -5.65 -8.43
C PRO A 502 1.61 -6.40 -9.49
N THR A 503 2.01 -7.62 -9.85
CA THR A 503 1.34 -8.45 -10.87
C THR A 503 -0.02 -8.97 -10.41
N TYR A 504 -0.15 -9.22 -9.11
CA TYR A 504 -1.33 -9.85 -8.51
C TYR A 504 -2.07 -8.95 -7.51
N SER A 505 -1.53 -7.77 -7.22
CA SER A 505 -2.15 -6.79 -6.32
C SER A 505 -3.57 -6.43 -6.79
N GLY A 506 -4.55 -6.62 -5.90
CA GLY A 506 -5.96 -6.38 -6.18
C GLY A 506 -6.68 -7.49 -6.96
N LYS A 507 -5.98 -8.56 -7.37
CA LYS A 507 -6.61 -9.76 -7.96
C LYS A 507 -7.23 -10.66 -6.90
N ILE A 508 -6.61 -10.72 -5.72
CA ILE A 508 -7.12 -11.41 -4.54
C ILE A 508 -7.57 -10.37 -3.51
N ASP A 509 -8.82 -10.50 -3.05
CA ASP A 509 -9.44 -9.68 -2.01
C ASP A 509 -9.19 -10.25 -0.62
N LYS A 510 -9.23 -11.59 -0.47
CA LYS A 510 -9.08 -12.24 0.84
C LYS A 510 -8.38 -13.60 0.73
N VAL A 511 -7.44 -13.85 1.64
CA VAL A 511 -6.82 -15.15 1.87
C VAL A 511 -7.17 -15.61 3.28
N ILE A 512 -7.68 -16.83 3.40
CA ILE A 512 -8.07 -17.43 4.69
C ILE A 512 -7.15 -18.60 4.99
N PHE A 513 -6.45 -18.57 6.12
CA PHE A 513 -5.78 -19.76 6.64
C PHE A 513 -6.78 -20.54 7.50
N CYS A 514 -7.27 -21.66 6.96
CA CYS A 514 -8.16 -22.60 7.63
C CYS A 514 -7.33 -23.60 8.44
N VAL A 515 -7.15 -23.31 9.72
CA VAL A 515 -6.41 -24.15 10.66
C VAL A 515 -7.35 -25.16 11.32
N PHE A 516 -6.81 -26.28 11.80
CA PHE A 516 -7.62 -27.29 12.52
C PHE A 516 -7.24 -27.39 14.00
N GLY A 517 -5.94 -27.41 14.31
CA GLY A 517 -5.44 -27.52 15.67
C GLY A 517 -5.17 -26.16 16.33
N GLU A 518 -5.34 -26.10 17.65
CA GLU A 518 -5.04 -24.89 18.45
C GLU A 518 -3.57 -24.46 18.33
N LYS A 519 -2.65 -25.41 18.18
CA LYS A 519 -1.23 -25.11 17.96
C LYS A 519 -1.00 -24.32 16.66
N ASP A 520 -1.59 -24.77 15.55
CA ASP A 520 -1.52 -24.03 14.28
C ASP A 520 -2.17 -22.66 14.41
N ARG A 521 -3.32 -22.58 15.07
CA ARG A 521 -4.03 -21.32 15.32
C ARG A 521 -3.12 -20.28 15.99
N THR A 522 -2.51 -20.62 17.12
CA THR A 522 -1.62 -19.71 17.86
C THR A 522 -0.43 -19.26 17.01
N ILE A 523 0.18 -20.17 16.24
CA ILE A 523 1.31 -19.85 15.36
C ILE A 523 0.87 -18.86 14.27
N TYR A 524 -0.22 -19.15 13.57
CA TYR A 524 -0.73 -18.30 12.50
C TYR A 524 -1.20 -16.93 13.03
N GLU A 525 -1.89 -16.86 14.18
CA GLU A 525 -2.34 -15.60 14.78
C GLU A 525 -1.15 -14.68 15.09
N SER A 526 -0.09 -15.24 15.68
CA SER A 526 1.16 -14.53 15.96
C SER A 526 1.84 -14.01 14.68
N LEU A 527 2.00 -14.88 13.67
CA LEU A 527 2.69 -14.52 12.42
C LEU A 527 1.88 -13.52 11.59
N VAL A 528 0.56 -13.69 11.50
CA VAL A 528 -0.32 -12.76 10.77
C VAL A 528 -0.29 -11.39 11.42
N SER A 529 -0.44 -11.32 12.75
CA SER A 529 -0.34 -10.06 13.50
C SER A 529 1.02 -9.37 13.36
N LYS A 530 2.11 -10.12 13.13
CA LYS A 530 3.46 -9.54 12.95
C LYS A 530 3.74 -9.10 11.52
N LYS A 531 3.21 -9.84 10.53
CA LYS A 531 3.60 -9.69 9.12
C LYS A 531 2.63 -8.84 8.30
N PHE A 532 1.34 -8.80 8.68
CA PHE A 532 0.27 -8.18 7.89
C PHE A 532 -0.30 -6.92 8.53
N SER A 533 0.05 -6.63 9.78
CA SER A 533 -0.26 -5.40 10.52
C SER A 533 0.26 -4.13 9.84
#